data_AF-A0A7J2K7Y4-F1
#
_entry.id   AF-A0A7J2K7Y4-F1
#
_cell.length_a   1.000
_cell.length_b   1.000
_cell.length_c   1.000
_cell.angle_alpha   90.00
_cell.angle_beta   90.00
_cell.angle_gamma   90.00
#
_symmetry.space_group_name_H-M   'P 1'
#
loop_
_entity.id
_entity.type
_entity.pdbx_description
1 polymer ?
#
loop_
_entity_poly.entity_id
_entity_poly.type
_entity_poly.pdbx_seq_one_letter_code
_entity_poly.pdbx_strand_id
1 'polypeptide(L)'
;MSVELMPYWEVLVGLGVILTLIGLALAAAKRRSGWMVTLIGVAFLVSFGIYLALLFTGIYGKVAAAGYYIPNLIGAILVIIGIGIWIKISREKKEGVSG
;
A
#
# COMPACT_ATOMS: atom_id res chain seq x y z
N MET A 1 -35.50 6.24 -5.67
CA MET A 1 -34.54 5.37 -4.96
C MET A 1 -33.17 6.00 -5.17
N SER A 2 -32.67 6.77 -4.21
CA SER A 2 -31.31 7.30 -4.27
C SER A 2 -30.37 6.11 -4.15
N VAL A 3 -29.59 5.86 -5.20
CA VAL A 3 -28.50 4.90 -5.13
C VAL A 3 -27.50 5.50 -4.15
N GLU A 4 -27.46 5.00 -2.90
CA GLU A 4 -26.36 5.28 -1.99
C GLU A 4 -25.11 4.72 -2.64
N LEU A 5 -24.36 5.60 -3.32
CA LEU A 5 -23.06 5.27 -3.85
C LEU A 5 -22.18 4.95 -2.65
N MET A 6 -21.75 3.69 -2.53
CA MET A 6 -20.81 3.27 -1.49
C MET A 6 -19.68 4.31 -1.42
N PRO A 7 -19.34 4.81 -0.22
CA PRO A 7 -18.25 5.75 -0.06
C PRO A 7 -16.99 5.24 -0.76
N TYR A 8 -16.35 6.09 -1.57
CA TYR A 8 -15.18 5.73 -2.37
C TYR A 8 -14.08 5.00 -1.59
N TRP A 9 -13.91 5.33 -0.31
CA TRP A 9 -12.93 4.68 0.56
C TRP A 9 -13.24 3.20 0.85
N GLU A 10 -14.53 2.82 0.91
CA GLU A 10 -14.95 1.42 1.08
C GLU A 10 -14.58 0.58 -0.14
N VAL A 11 -14.75 1.16 -1.33
CA VAL A 11 -14.38 0.53 -2.60
C VAL A 11 -12.88 0.28 -2.66
N LEU A 12 -12.07 1.27 -2.25
CA LEU A 12 -10.62 1.13 -2.22
C LEU A 12 -10.14 0.10 -1.20
N VAL A 13 -10.68 0.11 0.02
CA VAL A 13 -10.37 -0.90 1.04
C VAL A 13 -10.74 -2.30 0.53
N GLY A 14 -11.93 -2.45 -0.06
CA GLY A 14 -12.37 -3.70 -0.67
C GLY A 14 -11.41 -4.20 -1.74
N LEU A 15 -10.95 -3.33 -2.65
CA LEU A 15 -9.94 -3.68 -3.66
C LEU A 15 -8.63 -4.13 -3.02
N GLY A 16 -8.14 -3.43 -2.01
CA GLY A 16 -6.91 -3.81 -1.29
C GLY A 16 -7.01 -5.18 -0.61
N VAL A 17 -8.16 -5.48 0.00
CA VAL A 17 -8.43 -6.79 0.60
C VAL A 17 -8.46 -7.88 -0.47
N ILE A 18 -9.19 -7.67 -1.56
CA ILE A 18 -9.27 -8.62 -2.68
C ILE A 18 -7.88 -8.92 -3.26
N LEU A 19 -7.07 -7.89 -3.50
CA LEU A 19 -5.70 -8.03 -4.02
C LEU A 19 -4.83 -8.86 -3.07
N THR A 20 -4.95 -8.61 -1.77
CA THR A 20 -4.22 -9.36 -0.73
C THR A 20 -4.64 -10.83 -0.71
N LEU A 21 -5.94 -11.11 -0.77
CA LEU A 21 -6.48 -12.48 -0.79
C LEU A 21 -6.06 -13.23 -2.06
N ILE A 22 -6.08 -12.59 -3.23
CA ILE A 22 -5.59 -13.16 -4.48
C ILE A 22 -4.10 -13.49 -4.36
N GLY A 23 -3.31 -12.58 -3.80
CA GLY A 23 -1.89 -12.80 -3.54
C GLY A 23 -1.65 -14.02 -2.66
N LEU A 24 -2.39 -14.13 -1.54
CA LEU A 24 -2.28 -15.25 -0.61
C LEU A 24 -2.69 -16.57 -1.25
N ALA A 25 -3.77 -16.57 -2.05
CA ALA A 25 -4.20 -17.76 -2.80
C ALA A 25 -3.13 -18.22 -3.80
N LEU A 26 -2.50 -17.28 -4.51
CA LEU A 26 -1.38 -17.58 -5.42
C LEU A 26 -0.15 -18.10 -4.67
N ALA A 27 0.16 -17.53 -3.50
CA ALA A 27 1.28 -17.97 -2.67
C ALA A 27 1.04 -19.38 -2.12
N ALA A 28 -0.19 -19.68 -1.68
CA ALA A 28 -0.62 -21.01 -1.26
C ALA A 28 -0.52 -22.03 -2.41
N ALA A 29 -0.82 -21.60 -3.64
CA ALA A 29 -0.60 -22.39 -4.85
C ALA A 29 0.89 -22.49 -5.28
N LYS A 30 1.82 -22.13 -4.41
CA LYS A 30 3.29 -22.13 -4.63
C LYS A 30 3.75 -21.26 -5.81
N ARG A 31 2.94 -20.29 -6.25
CA ARG A 31 3.34 -19.33 -7.27
C ARG A 31 4.19 -18.24 -6.61
N ARG A 32 5.43 -18.09 -7.05
CA ARG A 32 6.38 -17.08 -6.54
C ARG A 32 5.82 -15.66 -6.63
N SER A 33 5.00 -15.36 -7.64
CA SER A 33 4.31 -14.08 -7.82
C SER A 33 3.28 -13.80 -6.72
N GLY A 34 2.73 -14.81 -6.06
CA GLY A 34 1.71 -14.64 -5.02
C GLY A 34 2.21 -13.83 -3.82
N TRP A 35 3.46 -14.07 -3.39
CA TRP A 35 4.08 -13.28 -2.33
C TRP A 35 4.23 -11.80 -2.70
N MET A 36 4.59 -11.50 -3.96
CA MET A 36 4.70 -10.11 -4.42
C MET A 36 3.33 -9.43 -4.46
N VAL A 37 2.31 -10.11 -4.98
CA VAL A 37 0.93 -9.58 -5.05
C VAL A 37 0.37 -9.36 -3.65
N THR A 38 0.65 -10.27 -2.71
CA THR A 38 0.27 -10.12 -1.29
C THR A 38 0.91 -8.89 -0.68
N LEU A 39 2.23 -8.70 -0.90
CA LEU A 39 2.95 -7.53 -0.39
C LEU A 39 2.39 -6.22 -0.95
N ILE A 40 2.04 -6.18 -2.24
CA ILE A 40 1.41 -5.01 -2.86
C ILE A 40 0.05 -4.72 -2.21
N GLY A 41 -0.80 -5.73 -2.04
CA GLY A 41 -2.10 -5.57 -1.39
C GLY A 41 -1.99 -5.08 0.06
N VAL A 42 -1.10 -5.68 0.85
CA VAL A 42 -0.84 -5.26 2.23
C VAL A 42 -0.27 -3.84 2.30
N ALA A 43 0.72 -3.51 1.47
CA ALA A 43 1.31 -2.18 1.44
C ALA A 43 0.28 -1.11 1.07
N PHE A 44 -0.61 -1.41 0.11
CA PHE A 44 -1.72 -0.56 -0.25
C PHE A 44 -2.69 -0.35 0.93
N LEU A 45 -3.12 -1.42 1.59
CA LEU A 45 -4.04 -1.35 2.73
C LEU A 45 -3.44 -0.57 3.91
N VAL A 46 -2.16 -0.79 4.22
CA VAL A 46 -1.46 -0.05 5.27
C VAL A 46 -1.38 1.43 4.90
N SER A 47 -0.97 1.76 3.67
CA SER A 47 -0.91 3.15 3.19
C SER A 47 -2.27 3.85 3.31
N PHE A 48 -3.33 3.15 2.90
CA PHE A 48 -4.69 3.69 2.90
C PHE A 48 -5.30 3.77 4.30
N GLY A 49 -5.00 2.81 5.17
CA GLY A 49 -5.40 2.83 6.59
C GLY A 49 -4.79 4.00 7.34
N ILE A 50 -3.51 4.31 7.11
CA ILE A 50 -2.88 5.49 7.70
C ILE A 50 -3.50 6.78 7.11
N TYR A 51 -3.79 6.80 5.80
CA TYR A 51 -4.52 7.93 5.19
C TYR A 51 -5.87 8.19 5.86
N LEU A 52 -6.67 7.14 6.08
CA LEU A 52 -7.96 7.24 6.77
C LEU A 52 -7.78 7.71 8.21
N ALA A 53 -6.81 7.18 8.95
CA ALA A 53 -6.53 7.62 10.32
C ALA A 53 -6.19 9.13 10.38
N LEU A 54 -5.38 9.63 9.45
CA LEU A 54 -5.05 11.06 9.35
C LEU A 54 -6.22 11.93 8.88
N LEU A 55 -7.11 11.37 8.05
CA LEU A 55 -8.34 12.02 7.63
C LEU A 55 -9.29 12.20 8.82
N PHE A 56 -9.55 11.13 9.58
CA PHE A 56 -10.47 11.14 10.72
C PHE A 56 -9.93 11.93 11.93
N THR A 57 -8.61 12.01 12.10
CA THR A 57 -7.98 12.89 13.11
C THR A 57 -7.99 14.37 12.69
N GLY A 58 -8.50 14.68 11.50
CA GLY A 58 -8.66 16.06 11.00
C GLY A 58 -7.37 16.71 10.49
N ILE A 59 -6.24 16.01 10.51
CA ILE A 59 -4.95 16.50 10.02
C ILE A 59 -5.07 16.76 8.51
N TYR A 60 -5.60 15.80 7.75
CA TYR A 60 -5.80 16.02 6.31
C TYR A 60 -6.97 16.94 5.98
N GLY A 61 -8.01 17.02 6.81
CA GLY A 61 -9.09 17.99 6.63
C GLY A 61 -8.59 19.44 6.69
N LYS A 62 -7.65 19.74 7.61
CA LYS A 62 -7.01 21.05 7.71
C LYS A 62 -6.06 21.37 6.56
N VAL A 63 -5.34 20.37 6.04
CA VAL A 63 -4.39 20.53 4.94
C VAL A 63 -5.10 20.64 3.58
N ALA A 64 -6.19 19.89 3.37
CA ALA A 64 -7.01 19.97 2.15
C ALA A 64 -7.75 21.31 2.05
N ALA A 65 -8.20 21.88 3.18
CA ALA A 65 -8.81 23.21 3.22
C ALA A 65 -7.84 24.34 2.82
N ALA A 66 -6.52 24.10 2.90
CA ALA A 66 -5.49 25.04 2.48
C ALA A 66 -5.15 24.97 0.97
N GLY A 67 -5.87 24.16 0.19
CA GLY A 67 -5.73 24.10 -1.28
C GLY A 67 -4.48 23.37 -1.79
N TYR A 68 -3.72 22.72 -0.91
CA TYR A 68 -2.56 21.94 -1.31
C TYR A 68 -2.98 20.54 -1.74
N TYR A 69 -2.48 20.10 -2.91
CA TYR A 69 -2.42 18.68 -3.22
C TYR A 69 -1.70 18.01 -2.06
N ILE A 70 -2.29 16.96 -1.50
CA ILE A 70 -1.66 16.15 -0.49
C ILE A 70 -1.03 14.99 -1.26
N PRO A 71 0.25 15.05 -1.69
CA PRO A 71 0.96 13.82 -1.95
C PRO A 71 0.82 13.03 -0.66
N ASN A 72 0.29 11.82 -0.75
CA ASN A 72 0.12 10.94 0.40
C ASN A 72 1.53 10.76 1.00
N LEU A 73 1.90 11.58 2.00
CA LEU A 73 3.27 11.69 2.53
C LEU A 73 3.72 10.31 3.01
N ILE A 74 2.75 9.53 3.48
CA ILE A 74 2.87 8.11 3.82
C ILE A 74 3.20 7.25 2.60
N GLY A 75 2.50 7.44 1.48
CA GLY A 75 2.84 6.77 0.22
C GLY A 75 4.26 7.09 -0.25
N ALA A 76 4.69 8.35 -0.13
CA ALA A 76 6.07 8.75 -0.42
C ALA A 76 7.08 8.10 0.55
N ILE A 77 6.80 8.11 1.86
CA ILE A 77 7.63 7.48 2.89
C ILE A 77 7.73 5.96 2.67
N LEU A 78 6.62 5.29 2.35
CA LEU A 78 6.59 3.85 2.07
C LEU A 78 7.30 3.50 0.77
N VAL A 79 7.22 4.34 -0.25
CA VAL A 79 8.04 4.20 -1.47
C VAL A 79 9.53 4.34 -1.14
N ILE A 80 9.92 5.34 -0.34
CA ILE A 80 11.32 5.54 0.08
C ILE A 80 11.82 4.33 0.89
N ILE A 81 11.04 3.84 1.86
CA ILE A 81 11.38 2.67 2.66
C ILE A 81 11.47 1.41 1.79
N GLY A 82 10.49 1.20 0.90
CA GLY A 82 10.46 0.07 -0.04
C GLY A 82 11.67 0.07 -0.98
N ILE A 83 12.03 1.23 -1.53
CA ILE A 83 13.25 1.41 -2.34
C ILE A 83 14.50 1.13 -1.50
N GLY A 84 14.58 1.64 -0.28
CA GLY A 84 15.71 1.42 0.62
C GLY A 84 15.95 -0.06 0.95
N ILE A 85 14.88 -0.79 1.25
CA ILE A 85 14.92 -2.24 1.51
C ILE A 85 15.32 -3.00 0.23
N TRP A 86 14.75 -2.64 -0.92
CA TRP A 86 15.10 -3.28 -2.20
C TRP A 86 16.56 -3.08 -2.58
N ILE A 87 17.11 -1.88 -2.38
CA ILE A 87 18.53 -1.59 -2.59
C ILE A 87 19.39 -2.45 -1.66
N LYS A 88 19.03 -2.56 -0.38
CA LYS A 88 19.79 -3.37 0.60
C LYS A 88 19.85 -4.85 0.16
N ILE A 89 18.70 -5.45 -0.15
CA ILE A 89 18.60 -6.85 -0.62
C ILE A 89 19.39 -7.04 -1.92
N SER A 90 19.33 -6.07 -2.84
CA SER A 90 20.03 -6.15 -4.13
C SER A 90 21.55 -6.02 -4.01
N ARG A 91 22.05 -5.38 -2.95
CA ARG A 91 23.48 -5.28 -2.65
C ARG A 91 24.03 -6.55 -2.01
N GLU A 92 23.33 -7.11 -1.03
CA GLU A 92 23.70 -8.40 -0.40
C GLU A 92 23.78 -9.54 -1.43
N LYS A 93 22.94 -9.50 -2.46
CA LYS A 93 22.94 -10.50 -3.55
C LYS A 93 24.16 -10.39 -4.49
N LYS A 94 24.85 -9.26 -4.55
CA LYS A 94 26.08 -9.08 -5.34
C LYS A 94 27.33 -9.54 -4.58
N GLU A 95 27.31 -9.49 -3.25
CA GLU A 95 28.43 -9.89 -2.39
C GLU A 95 28.51 -11.41 -2.19
N GLY A 96 27.42 -12.15 -2.43
CA GLY A 96 27.38 -13.62 -2.34
C GLY A 96 27.76 -14.40 -3.61
N VAL A 97 28.33 -13.76 -4.64
CA VAL A 97 28.72 -14.41 -5.90
C VAL A 97 30.26 -14.52 -6.05
N SER A 98 31.03 -14.14 -5.02
CA SER A 98 32.49 -14.28 -4.99
C SER A 98 32.97 -15.21 -3.87
N GLY A 99 32.45 -16.44 -3.84
CA GLY A 99 32.92 -17.52 -2.96
C GLY A 99 32.86 -18.85 -3.68
#